data_AF-A0A7S2UF00-F1
#
_entry.id   AF-A0A7S2UF00-F1
#
_cell.length_a   1.000
_cell.length_b   1.000
_cell.length_c   1.000
_cell.angle_alpha   90.00
_cell.angle_beta   90.00
_cell.angle_gamma   90.00
#
_symmetry.space_group_name_H-M   'P 1'
#
loop_
_entity.id
_entity.type
_entity.pdbx_description
1 polymer ?
#
loop_
_entity_poly.entity_id
_entity_poly.type
_entity_poly.pdbx_seq_one_letter_code
_entity_poly.pdbx_strand_id
1 'polypeptide(L)'
;SRKPCTFAMRAQFQFPDCFVPAMNSDDLLLSEASLVLSHNAATGYIRRASATSYGASLTRAYSKNQVGTAYDQLNNGARALDLRPRLLSNGTVIFQHDSINIFVSFETLISDAVRWCTDNANDEELVLLLPSHFAYQTSDYNDDGGEGGNSMVSAMSRIYQKYGINYLHC
;
A
#
# COMPACT_ATOMS: atom_id res chain seq x y z
N SER A 1 17.24 -26.89 -26.31
CA SER A 1 18.27 -26.29 -25.44
C SER A 1 18.05 -24.79 -25.42
N ARG A 2 17.65 -24.20 -24.28
CA ARG A 2 17.38 -22.76 -24.14
C ARG A 2 18.64 -22.06 -23.63
N LYS A 3 19.00 -20.91 -24.21
CA LYS A 3 20.23 -20.16 -23.88
C LYS A 3 19.95 -19.15 -22.75
N PRO A 4 20.89 -18.90 -21.83
CA PRO A 4 20.75 -17.90 -20.79
C PRO A 4 20.69 -16.48 -21.37
N CYS A 5 20.00 -15.57 -20.68
CA CYS A 5 19.93 -14.15 -21.04
C CYS A 5 21.34 -13.55 -21.06
N THR A 6 21.69 -12.84 -22.13
CA THR A 6 22.92 -12.05 -22.18
C THR A 6 22.60 -10.60 -21.86
N PHE A 7 23.38 -9.98 -20.96
CA PHE A 7 23.16 -8.65 -20.40
C PHE A 7 23.25 -7.48 -21.41
N ALA A 8 23.35 -7.76 -22.70
CA ALA A 8 23.46 -6.75 -23.75
C ALA A 8 22.11 -6.11 -24.16
N MET A 9 21.00 -6.43 -23.49
CA MET A 9 19.67 -5.97 -23.88
C MET A 9 19.13 -4.89 -22.94
N ARG A 10 18.62 -3.79 -23.52
CA ARG A 10 17.97 -2.69 -22.83
C ARG A 10 16.82 -3.22 -21.97
N ALA A 11 16.76 -2.75 -20.72
CA ALA A 11 15.98 -3.24 -19.60
C ALA A 11 14.43 -3.19 -19.72
N GLN A 12 13.83 -3.31 -20.91
CA GLN A 12 12.41 -2.97 -21.10
C GLN A 12 11.49 -4.08 -21.62
N PHE A 13 11.96 -5.27 -22.02
CA PHE A 13 11.05 -6.34 -22.42
C PHE A 13 11.56 -7.73 -22.04
N GLN A 14 10.74 -8.52 -21.32
CA GLN A 14 10.88 -9.97 -21.22
C GLN A 14 10.33 -10.60 -22.50
N PHE A 15 11.16 -11.34 -23.22
CA PHE A 15 10.72 -12.16 -24.35
C PHE A 15 10.26 -13.54 -23.85
N PRO A 16 9.29 -14.19 -24.53
CA PRO A 16 8.71 -15.47 -24.09
C PRO A 16 9.70 -16.65 -24.01
N ASP A 17 10.89 -16.51 -24.61
CA ASP A 17 11.88 -17.59 -24.71
C ASP A 17 13.11 -17.42 -23.80
N CYS A 18 13.14 -16.37 -22.97
CA CYS A 18 14.24 -16.10 -22.07
C CYS A 18 13.83 -16.34 -20.60
N PHE A 19 14.44 -17.34 -19.97
CA PHE A 19 14.22 -17.62 -18.55
C PHE A 19 15.12 -16.70 -17.73
N VAL A 20 14.53 -15.97 -16.78
CA VAL A 20 15.31 -15.30 -15.74
C VAL A 20 16.02 -16.41 -14.95
N PRO A 21 17.36 -16.47 -14.91
CA PRO A 21 18.06 -17.47 -14.12
C PRO A 21 17.53 -17.48 -12.70
N ALA A 22 17.55 -18.62 -12.02
CA ALA A 22 17.22 -18.66 -10.60
C ALA A 22 18.06 -17.60 -9.88
N MET A 23 17.38 -16.58 -9.34
CA MET A 23 18.03 -15.54 -8.56
C MET A 23 18.46 -16.18 -7.24
N ASN A 24 19.71 -15.95 -6.82
CA ASN A 24 20.09 -16.27 -5.46
C ASN A 24 19.39 -15.25 -4.54
N SER A 25 18.24 -15.62 -4.00
CA SER A 25 17.42 -14.75 -3.15
C SER A 25 18.12 -14.35 -1.86
N ASP A 26 19.09 -15.16 -1.41
CA ASP A 26 19.77 -14.97 -0.13
C ASP A 26 20.69 -13.73 -0.11
N ASP A 27 21.12 -13.27 -1.29
CA ASP A 27 22.02 -12.12 -1.45
C ASP A 27 21.32 -10.89 -2.06
N LEU A 28 20.06 -11.01 -2.49
CA LEU A 28 19.36 -9.92 -3.17
C LEU A 28 18.94 -8.86 -2.16
N LEU A 29 19.48 -7.65 -2.29
CA LEU A 29 19.05 -6.54 -1.44
C LEU A 29 17.65 -6.08 -1.86
N LEU A 30 16.85 -5.62 -0.90
CA LEU A 30 15.53 -5.04 -1.21
C LEU A 30 15.62 -3.85 -2.19
N SER A 31 16.74 -3.12 -2.17
CA SER A 31 17.01 -2.01 -3.11
C SER A 31 17.32 -2.45 -4.54
N GLU A 32 17.66 -3.73 -4.74
CA GLU A 32 17.91 -4.36 -6.04
C GLU A 32 16.68 -5.09 -6.58
N ALA A 33 15.71 -5.38 -5.70
CA ALA A 33 14.44 -5.99 -6.06
C ALA A 33 13.52 -5.00 -6.79
N SER A 34 12.87 -5.46 -7.85
CA SER A 34 11.79 -4.72 -8.52
C SER A 34 10.44 -5.18 -7.98
N LEU A 35 9.65 -4.25 -7.46
CA LEU A 35 8.32 -4.52 -6.89
C LEU A 35 7.23 -3.78 -7.66
N VAL A 36 6.08 -4.44 -7.83
CA VAL A 36 4.87 -3.77 -8.31
C VAL A 36 4.27 -2.97 -7.15
N LEU A 37 4.22 -1.65 -7.31
CA LEU A 37 3.64 -0.71 -6.36
C LEU A 37 2.18 -0.41 -6.70
N SER A 38 1.30 -0.54 -5.72
CA SER A 38 -0.05 0.01 -5.78
C SER A 38 -0.08 1.42 -5.20
N HIS A 39 -0.08 2.42 -6.08
CA HIS A 39 -0.16 3.84 -5.72
C HIS A 39 -1.53 4.19 -5.13
N ASN A 40 -1.58 4.92 -4.01
CA ASN A 40 -2.81 5.16 -3.23
C ASN A 40 -3.68 3.89 -3.04
N ALA A 41 -3.11 2.83 -2.48
CA ALA A 41 -3.73 1.49 -2.39
C ALA A 41 -5.18 1.53 -1.85
N ALA A 42 -5.44 2.39 -0.87
CA ALA A 42 -6.75 2.51 -0.22
C ALA A 42 -7.89 3.01 -1.13
N THR A 43 -7.59 3.62 -2.28
CA THR A 43 -8.65 4.08 -3.21
C THR A 43 -9.42 2.90 -3.83
N GLY A 44 -8.84 1.70 -3.78
CA GLY A 44 -9.46 0.45 -4.15
C GLY A 44 -10.79 0.19 -3.43
N TYR A 45 -10.88 0.65 -2.18
CA TYR A 45 -12.06 0.53 -1.31
C TYR A 45 -13.17 1.55 -1.62
N ILE A 46 -12.91 2.57 -2.45
CA ILE A 46 -13.95 3.51 -2.89
C ILE A 46 -14.99 2.74 -3.72
N ARG A 47 -16.17 2.51 -3.14
CA ARG A 47 -17.28 1.83 -3.82
C ARG A 47 -17.87 2.71 -4.93
N ARG A 48 -18.49 2.10 -5.93
CA ARG A 48 -19.31 2.84 -6.91
C ARG A 48 -20.42 3.54 -6.15
N ALA A 49 -20.47 4.87 -6.24
CA ALA A 49 -21.62 5.63 -5.80
C ALA A 49 -22.88 5.16 -6.56
N SER A 50 -24.02 5.11 -5.88
CA SER A 50 -25.31 5.06 -6.57
C SER A 50 -25.42 6.28 -7.48
N ALA A 51 -25.97 6.12 -8.69
CA ALA A 51 -26.06 7.14 -9.74
C ALA A 51 -26.75 8.45 -9.33
N THR A 52 -27.29 8.53 -8.12
CA THR A 52 -28.03 9.67 -7.56
C THR A 52 -27.16 10.69 -6.80
N SER A 53 -25.87 10.43 -6.57
CA SER A 53 -24.99 11.35 -5.84
C SER A 53 -23.87 11.90 -6.72
N TYR A 54 -24.15 13.03 -7.37
CA TYR A 54 -23.23 13.75 -8.26
C TYR A 54 -21.83 13.97 -7.62
N GLY A 55 -21.78 14.31 -6.33
CA GLY A 55 -20.52 14.50 -5.60
C GLY A 55 -19.70 13.21 -5.44
N ALA A 56 -20.36 12.07 -5.19
CA ALA A 56 -19.68 10.79 -5.04
C ALA A 56 -19.19 10.22 -6.39
N SER A 57 -19.82 10.60 -7.50
CA SER A 57 -19.34 10.30 -8.86
C SER A 57 -18.06 11.06 -9.22
N LEU A 58 -17.99 12.36 -8.93
CA LEU A 58 -16.80 13.19 -9.16
C LEU A 58 -15.62 12.77 -8.28
N THR A 59 -15.86 12.52 -6.99
CA THR A 59 -14.84 11.98 -6.08
C THR A 59 -14.24 10.70 -6.66
N ARG A 60 -15.05 9.76 -7.14
CA ARG A 60 -14.56 8.53 -7.77
C ARG A 60 -13.77 8.80 -9.05
N ALA A 61 -14.23 9.70 -9.91
CA ALA A 61 -13.59 9.97 -11.20
C ALA A 61 -12.16 10.52 -11.06
N TYR A 62 -11.89 11.28 -9.99
CA TYR A 62 -10.61 11.98 -9.82
C TYR A 62 -9.72 11.43 -8.69
N SER A 63 -10.25 10.65 -7.75
CA SER A 63 -9.45 10.09 -6.63
C SER A 63 -9.27 8.58 -6.67
N LYS A 64 -10.04 7.84 -7.48
CA LYS A 64 -9.92 6.37 -7.54
C LYS A 64 -8.89 5.97 -8.59
N ASN A 65 -7.77 5.39 -8.15
CA ASN A 65 -6.74 4.84 -9.02
C ASN A 65 -6.53 3.32 -8.86
N GLN A 66 -7.15 2.68 -7.86
CA GLN A 66 -7.08 1.23 -7.66
C GLN A 66 -8.46 0.55 -7.76
N VAL A 67 -8.43 -0.75 -8.05
CA VAL A 67 -9.59 -1.65 -8.06
C VAL A 67 -9.34 -2.79 -7.09
N GLY A 68 -10.33 -3.07 -6.24
CA GLY A 68 -10.24 -4.14 -5.24
C GLY A 68 -9.59 -3.70 -3.92
N THR A 69 -9.68 -4.57 -2.94
CA THR A 69 -9.06 -4.43 -1.62
C THR A 69 -7.52 -4.58 -1.69
N ALA A 70 -6.81 -4.38 -0.58
CA ALA A 70 -5.39 -4.70 -0.52
C ALA A 70 -5.13 -6.19 -0.82
N TYR A 71 -6.00 -7.09 -0.36
CA TYR A 71 -5.94 -8.51 -0.69
C TYR A 71 -5.98 -8.75 -2.21
N ASP A 72 -6.91 -8.09 -2.92
CA ASP A 72 -7.04 -8.20 -4.38
C ASP A 72 -5.81 -7.63 -5.10
N GLN A 73 -5.28 -6.51 -4.62
CA GLN A 73 -4.10 -5.87 -5.20
C GLN A 73 -2.86 -6.77 -5.07
N LEU A 74 -2.67 -7.41 -3.91
CA LEU A 74 -1.58 -8.36 -3.67
C LEU A 74 -1.74 -9.65 -4.52
N ASN A 75 -2.97 -10.16 -4.66
CA ASN A 75 -3.28 -11.26 -5.58
C ASN A 75 -2.98 -10.92 -7.04
N ASN A 76 -3.07 -9.65 -7.43
CA ASN A 76 -2.75 -9.17 -8.76
C ASN A 76 -1.26 -8.82 -8.93
N GLY A 77 -0.41 -9.22 -7.98
CA GLY A 77 1.05 -9.12 -8.08
C GLY A 77 1.66 -7.88 -7.42
N ALA A 78 0.86 -7.00 -6.81
CA ALA A 78 1.43 -5.94 -5.99
C ALA A 78 2.22 -6.53 -4.82
N ARG A 79 3.36 -5.91 -4.49
CA ARG A 79 4.19 -6.23 -3.32
C ARG A 79 4.58 -5.00 -2.51
N ALA A 80 4.19 -3.81 -2.99
CA ALA A 80 4.27 -2.58 -2.23
C ALA A 80 2.92 -1.84 -2.29
N LEU A 81 2.48 -1.30 -1.15
CA LEU A 81 1.23 -0.55 -1.02
C LEU A 81 1.53 0.87 -0.52
N ASP A 82 1.22 1.89 -1.32
CA ASP A 82 1.30 3.30 -0.91
C ASP A 82 0.08 3.65 -0.04
N LEU A 83 0.36 4.00 1.22
CA LEU A 83 -0.63 4.26 2.25
C LEU A 83 -0.62 5.75 2.58
N ARG A 84 -1.76 6.43 2.45
CA ARG A 84 -1.92 7.85 2.81
C ARG A 84 -2.86 8.02 3.99
N PRO A 85 -2.38 7.85 5.23
CA PRO A 85 -3.23 7.83 6.41
C PRO A 85 -3.66 9.25 6.82
N ARG A 86 -4.86 9.34 7.38
CA ARG A 86 -5.39 10.51 8.08
C ARG A 86 -5.82 10.12 9.49
N LEU A 87 -5.32 10.82 10.49
CA LEU A 87 -5.72 10.63 11.89
C LEU A 87 -6.93 11.50 12.18
N LEU A 88 -8.03 10.87 12.58
CA LEU A 88 -9.25 11.54 13.02
C LEU A 88 -9.12 12.01 14.47
N SER A 89 -9.92 13.00 14.84
CA SER A 89 -9.95 13.58 16.19
C SER A 89 -10.26 12.55 17.30
N ASN A 90 -10.97 11.47 16.95
CA ASN A 90 -11.28 10.37 17.86
C ASN A 90 -10.16 9.30 17.95
N GLY A 91 -8.98 9.55 17.35
CA GLY A 91 -7.86 8.62 17.33
C GLY A 91 -7.93 7.52 16.27
N THR A 92 -8.99 7.48 15.45
CA THR A 92 -9.12 6.53 14.34
C THR A 92 -8.24 6.94 13.18
N VAL A 93 -7.50 5.99 12.60
CA VAL A 93 -6.76 6.21 11.35
C VAL A 93 -7.60 5.73 10.17
N ILE A 94 -7.91 6.64 9.25
CA ILE A 94 -8.51 6.34 7.95
C ILE A 94 -7.50 6.63 6.84
N PHE A 95 -7.92 6.54 5.57
CA PHE A 95 -7.09 6.95 4.44
C PHE A 95 -7.60 8.23 3.80
N GLN A 96 -6.73 8.85 3.00
CA GLN A 96 -7.04 10.00 2.17
C GLN A 96 -6.45 9.88 0.77
N HIS A 97 -6.99 10.67 -0.15
CA HIS A 97 -6.34 11.05 -1.39
C HIS A 97 -6.49 12.56 -1.51
N ASP A 98 -5.46 13.32 -1.12
CA ASP A 98 -5.52 14.77 -0.95
C ASP A 98 -6.69 15.18 -0.02
N SER A 99 -7.56 16.10 -0.44
CA SER A 99 -8.69 16.56 0.37
C SER A 99 -9.82 15.52 0.52
N ILE A 100 -9.71 14.34 -0.10
CA ILE A 100 -10.77 13.35 -0.14
C ILE A 100 -10.52 12.29 0.94
N ASN A 101 -11.46 12.15 1.86
CA ASN A 101 -11.44 11.09 2.87
C ASN A 101 -11.93 9.77 2.27
N ILE A 102 -11.16 8.72 2.50
CA ILE A 102 -11.52 7.34 2.19
C ILE A 102 -11.83 6.66 3.52
N PHE A 103 -13.11 6.51 3.84
CA PHE A 103 -13.61 5.97 5.10
C PHE A 103 -13.46 4.43 5.21
N VAL A 104 -12.28 3.93 4.88
CA VAL A 104 -11.81 2.60 5.27
C VAL A 104 -10.79 2.81 6.40
N SER A 105 -10.91 2.03 7.47
CA SER A 105 -9.95 2.16 8.56
C SER A 105 -8.60 1.58 8.14
N PHE A 106 -7.54 2.11 8.74
CA PHE A 106 -6.19 1.57 8.58
C PHE A 106 -6.16 0.08 8.91
N GLU A 107 -6.83 -0.32 9.99
CA GLU A 107 -6.95 -1.70 10.43
C GLU A 107 -7.60 -2.61 9.38
N THR A 108 -8.64 -2.17 8.67
CA THR A 108 -9.23 -2.97 7.59
C THR A 108 -8.22 -3.28 6.49
N LEU A 109 -7.45 -2.28 6.04
CA LEU A 109 -6.43 -2.49 5.00
C LEU A 109 -5.32 -3.42 5.49
N ILE A 110 -4.84 -3.24 6.73
CA ILE A 110 -3.82 -4.11 7.32
C ILE A 110 -4.34 -5.54 7.46
N SER A 111 -5.58 -5.72 7.90
CA SER A 111 -6.21 -7.04 8.01
C SER A 111 -6.28 -7.75 6.67
N ASP A 112 -6.58 -7.04 5.58
CA ASP A 112 -6.61 -7.61 4.23
C ASP A 112 -5.22 -8.03 3.76
N ALA A 113 -4.19 -7.22 4.04
CA ALA A 113 -2.80 -7.56 3.70
C ALA A 113 -2.28 -8.77 4.50
N VAL A 114 -2.57 -8.82 5.81
CA VAL A 114 -2.20 -9.94 6.69
C VAL A 114 -2.93 -11.21 6.28
N ARG A 115 -4.22 -11.10 5.93
CA ARG A 115 -4.98 -12.22 5.38
C ARG A 115 -4.32 -12.76 4.13
N TRP A 116 -3.92 -11.89 3.20
CA TRP A 116 -3.21 -12.33 1.99
C TRP A 116 -1.91 -13.06 2.33
N CYS A 117 -1.10 -12.52 3.25
CA CYS A 117 0.15 -13.17 3.67
C CYS A 117 -0.11 -14.54 4.33
N THR A 118 -1.20 -14.66 5.08
CA THR A 118 -1.61 -15.92 5.72
C THR A 118 -2.05 -16.96 4.68
N ASP A 119 -2.87 -16.53 3.72
CA ASP A 119 -3.39 -17.40 2.65
C ASP A 119 -2.28 -17.84 1.66
N ASN A 120 -1.16 -17.09 1.59
CA ASN A 120 0.00 -17.36 0.73
C ASN A 120 1.29 -17.65 1.54
N ALA A 121 1.17 -18.18 2.76
CA ALA A 121 2.29 -18.34 3.68
C ALA A 121 3.42 -19.28 3.18
N ASN A 122 3.16 -20.10 2.15
CA ASN A 122 4.14 -21.02 1.56
C ASN A 122 5.03 -20.35 0.49
N ASP A 123 4.71 -19.14 0.05
CA ASP A 123 5.37 -18.51 -1.11
C ASP A 123 6.56 -17.60 -0.73
N GLU A 124 6.92 -17.52 0.56
CA GLU A 124 8.03 -16.69 1.10
C GLU A 124 8.04 -15.25 0.56
N GLU A 125 6.86 -14.64 0.46
CA GLU A 125 6.67 -13.31 -0.14
C GLU A 125 6.83 -12.18 0.87
N LEU A 126 7.38 -11.05 0.40
CA LEU A 126 7.50 -9.81 1.16
C LEU A 126 6.46 -8.79 0.69
N VAL A 127 5.72 -8.21 1.65
CA VAL A 127 4.82 -7.08 1.39
C VAL A 127 5.35 -5.83 2.08
N LEU A 128 5.61 -4.78 1.30
CA LEU A 128 5.99 -3.47 1.80
C LEU A 128 4.75 -2.60 2.00
N LEU A 129 4.59 -2.09 3.22
CA LEU A 129 3.61 -1.06 3.53
C LEU A 129 4.35 0.28 3.57
N LEU A 130 3.92 1.25 2.77
CA LEU A 130 4.62 2.53 2.59
C LEU A 130 3.73 3.70 3.04
N PRO A 131 3.68 4.02 4.34
CA PRO A 131 2.99 5.20 4.84
C PRO A 131 3.65 6.50 4.38
N SER A 132 2.87 7.40 3.80
CA SER A 132 3.33 8.72 3.35
C SER A 132 2.21 9.76 3.48
N HIS A 133 2.53 11.06 3.32
CA HIS A 133 1.52 12.14 3.27
C HIS A 133 0.52 12.11 4.44
N PHE A 134 1.04 12.07 5.67
CA PHE A 134 0.21 12.04 6.87
C PHE A 134 -0.68 13.28 6.95
N ALA A 135 -1.96 13.06 7.22
CA ALA A 135 -2.93 14.14 7.43
C ALA A 135 -3.60 14.01 8.80
N TYR A 136 -4.12 15.12 9.31
CA TYR A 136 -4.80 15.19 10.60
C TYR A 136 -6.16 15.87 10.42
N GLN A 137 -7.18 15.36 11.10
CA GLN A 137 -8.47 16.05 11.19
C GLN A 137 -8.30 17.18 12.21
N THR A 138 -8.20 18.41 11.71
CA THR A 138 -8.10 19.61 12.57
C THR A 138 -9.39 19.81 13.35
N SER A 139 -9.29 19.93 14.68
CA SER A 139 -10.13 20.89 15.41
C SER A 139 -9.34 22.08 15.95
N ASP A 140 -8.02 21.98 16.16
CA ASP A 140 -7.09 23.08 16.51
C ASP A 140 -5.66 22.49 16.56
N TYR A 141 -5.18 21.87 15.48
CA TYR A 141 -3.81 21.32 15.44
C TYR A 141 -2.98 22.18 14.52
N ASN A 142 -2.26 23.16 15.10
CA ASN A 142 -1.27 23.95 14.38
C ASN A 142 -0.16 23.01 13.92
N ASP A 143 0.07 23.07 12.61
CA ASP A 143 1.10 22.37 11.87
C ASP A 143 2.45 23.05 12.13
N ASP A 144 3.00 22.80 13.32
CA ASP A 144 4.34 23.24 13.69
C ASP A 144 5.26 22.02 13.85
N GLY A 145 5.16 21.02 12.96
CA GLY A 145 6.21 20.02 12.68
C GLY A 145 6.82 19.20 13.85
N GLY A 146 6.31 19.29 15.08
CA GLY A 146 7.03 18.83 16.29
C GLY A 146 6.39 17.68 17.06
N GLU A 147 5.05 17.57 17.07
CA GLU A 147 4.35 16.59 17.92
C GLU A 147 3.30 15.73 17.20
N GLY A 148 2.76 16.21 16.06
CA GLY A 148 1.71 15.49 15.30
C GLY A 148 2.17 14.13 14.75
N GLY A 149 3.42 14.05 14.28
CA GLY A 149 4.01 12.82 13.72
C GLY A 149 4.00 11.65 14.72
N ASN A 150 4.24 11.93 16.00
CA ASN A 150 4.23 10.91 17.05
C ASN A 150 2.83 10.32 17.26
N SER A 151 1.77 11.11 17.10
CA SER A 151 0.39 10.65 17.30
C SER A 151 -0.08 9.69 16.20
N MET A 152 0.22 10.01 14.93
CA MET A 152 -0.08 9.14 13.78
C MET A 152 0.70 7.83 13.87
N VAL A 153 2.02 7.92 14.04
CA VAL A 153 2.89 6.73 14.15
C VAL A 153 2.47 5.86 15.32
N SER A 154 2.14 6.45 16.48
CA SER A 154 1.63 5.69 17.62
C SER A 154 0.31 4.99 17.31
N ALA A 155 -0.61 5.67 16.63
CA ALA A 155 -1.90 5.08 16.26
C ALA A 155 -1.73 3.91 15.28
N MET A 156 -0.88 4.07 14.28
CA MET A 156 -0.54 3.00 13.33
C MET A 156 0.22 1.84 14.01
N SER A 157 1.19 2.14 14.88
CA SER A 157 1.98 1.15 15.59
C SER A 157 1.12 0.24 16.46
N ARG A 158 0.07 0.78 17.12
CA ARG A 158 -0.88 -0.05 17.88
C ARG A 158 -1.59 -1.08 16.99
N ILE A 159 -1.93 -0.69 15.77
CA ILE A 159 -2.56 -1.59 14.80
C ILE A 159 -1.55 -2.61 14.29
N TYR A 160 -0.34 -2.19 13.92
CA TYR A 160 0.72 -3.11 13.49
C TYR A 160 1.06 -4.16 14.55
N GLN A 161 1.19 -3.75 15.82
CA GLN A 161 1.45 -4.66 16.93
C GLN A 161 0.36 -5.72 17.10
N LYS A 162 -0.92 -5.38 16.88
CA LYS A 162 -2.02 -6.35 16.91
C LYS A 162 -1.83 -7.51 15.94
N TYR A 163 -1.15 -7.26 14.81
CA TYR A 163 -0.88 -8.25 13.77
C TYR A 163 0.56 -8.78 13.79
N GLY A 164 1.37 -8.43 14.79
CA GLY A 164 2.78 -8.84 14.86
C GLY A 164 3.66 -8.24 13.76
N ILE A 165 3.25 -7.12 13.15
CA ILE A 165 4.00 -6.45 12.08
C ILE A 165 5.07 -5.56 12.71
N ASN A 166 6.33 -5.74 12.30
CA ASN A 166 7.43 -4.88 12.71
C ASN A 166 7.36 -3.54 11.97
N TYR A 167 7.25 -2.44 12.72
CA TYR A 167 7.36 -1.10 12.17
C TYR A 167 8.81 -0.63 12.25
N LEU A 168 9.44 -0.43 11.09
CA LEU A 168 10.80 0.09 10.99
C LEU A 168 10.74 1.60 10.76
N HIS A 169 11.42 2.36 11.63
CA HIS A 169 11.70 3.76 11.37
C HIS A 169 12.85 3.84 10.38
N CYS A 170 12.56 4.32 9.17
CA CYS A 170 13.54 4.61 8.14
C CYS A 170 13.96 6.08 8.20
#